data_AF-D6GTY7-F1
#
_entry.id   AF-D6GTY7-F1
#
_cell.length_a   1.000
_cell.length_b   1.000
_cell.length_c   1.000
_cell.angle_alpha   90.00
_cell.angle_beta   90.00
_cell.angle_gamma   90.00
#
_symmetry.space_group_name_H-M   'P 1'
#
loop_
_entity.id
_entity.type
_entity.pdbx_description
1 polymer ?
#
loop_
_entity_poly.entity_id
_entity_poly.type
_entity_poly.pdbx_seq_one_letter_code
_entity_poly.pdbx_strand_id
1 'polypeptide(L)'
;MKERGTNNQMKTNNKIETNSQTEEIRESVLHTRSTQRTRRKVGVKKKTALALFLSVCMMSMSGCIGSTDGSSDGSSTTGEVPVLAGVNYDEMFTGPNGERQKTDGKYATVTKDGLVRWDQENKQYEQTPQVMEMMKKVTVDGIPVSLPMQFEDITKINPDYKKLTSINCKKIIKDGGMEDIEDKKTGYYFGNMTGIDEYKEDKSIFLHIYTPNITTLVLHIDLIREHIEGLDNIGFRSLCQSDIRVDGIGRGNTFNEMYEKFGIPYEVADIESLGVCVTYYYENRKEDKAYIIRFMNDDLLMNPKSGKEEEVQKNMIHSVDVVVMEQQL
;
A
#
# COMPACT_ATOMS: atom_id res chain seq x y z
N MET A 1 -51.55 25.58 -57.37
CA MET A 1 -50.27 24.87 -57.12
C MET A 1 -50.42 24.16 -55.79
N LYS A 2 -50.81 22.87 -55.77
CA LYS A 2 -49.96 21.65 -55.67
C LYS A 2 -49.06 21.68 -54.43
N GLU A 3 -49.47 21.02 -53.34
CA GLU A 3 -49.18 19.62 -52.91
C GLU A 3 -48.02 19.58 -51.90
N ARG A 4 -48.30 19.27 -50.62
CA ARG A 4 -48.14 17.96 -49.93
C ARG A 4 -46.67 17.52 -49.75
N GLY A 5 -46.29 17.22 -48.49
CA GLY A 5 -45.07 16.46 -48.19
C GLY A 5 -44.60 16.52 -46.75
N THR A 6 -45.12 15.62 -45.93
CA THR A 6 -44.70 15.22 -44.56
C THR A 6 -43.33 14.53 -44.50
N ASN A 7 -42.60 14.71 -43.39
CA ASN A 7 -41.93 13.69 -42.53
C ASN A 7 -40.71 14.27 -41.80
N ASN A 8 -40.73 14.37 -40.47
CA ASN A 8 -40.29 13.37 -39.47
C ASN A 8 -38.77 13.14 -39.44
N GLN A 9 -38.09 13.57 -38.37
CA GLN A 9 -37.30 12.67 -37.52
C GLN A 9 -36.80 13.34 -36.22
N MET A 10 -37.31 12.80 -35.11
CA MET A 10 -36.69 12.59 -33.79
C MET A 10 -35.82 13.68 -33.16
N LYS A 11 -36.44 14.44 -32.24
CA LYS A 11 -35.81 14.78 -30.97
C LYS A 11 -36.04 13.61 -30.02
N THR A 12 -35.02 12.80 -29.76
CA THR A 12 -35.02 11.85 -28.65
C THR A 12 -34.27 12.44 -27.46
N ASN A 13 -34.97 12.40 -26.33
CA ASN A 13 -34.46 12.66 -24.99
C ASN A 13 -33.20 11.84 -24.73
N ASN A 14 -32.18 12.45 -24.11
CA ASN A 14 -31.24 11.78 -23.22
C ASN A 14 -30.88 12.77 -22.11
N LYS A 15 -31.87 13.02 -21.26
CA LYS A 15 -31.68 13.44 -19.88
C LYS A 15 -32.28 12.30 -19.07
N ILE A 16 -31.51 11.80 -18.08
CA ILE A 16 -31.76 10.63 -17.23
C ILE A 16 -31.06 9.37 -17.76
N GLU A 17 -29.85 9.09 -17.24
CA GLU A 17 -29.32 7.76 -16.85
C GLU A 17 -27.82 7.82 -16.50
N THR A 18 -27.43 8.68 -15.55
CA THR A 18 -26.08 8.61 -14.94
C THR A 18 -26.08 8.83 -13.43
N ASN A 19 -27.25 9.02 -12.81
CA ASN A 19 -27.38 9.19 -11.36
C ASN A 19 -28.09 8.04 -10.63
N SER A 20 -28.67 7.04 -11.31
CA SER A 20 -29.33 5.93 -10.59
C SER A 20 -28.38 4.78 -10.26
N GLN A 21 -27.40 4.48 -11.12
CA GLN A 21 -26.44 3.39 -10.88
C GLN A 21 -25.44 3.73 -9.76
N THR A 22 -25.03 4.99 -9.64
CA THR A 22 -24.11 5.46 -8.60
C THR A 22 -24.78 5.52 -7.22
N GLU A 23 -26.08 5.81 -7.16
CA GLU A 23 -26.86 5.77 -5.91
C GLU A 23 -27.30 4.34 -5.54
N GLU A 24 -27.57 3.44 -6.50
CA GLU A 24 -27.84 2.02 -6.20
C GLU A 24 -26.62 1.29 -5.61
N ILE A 25 -25.39 1.65 -6.03
CA ILE A 25 -24.17 1.09 -5.45
C ILE A 25 -23.92 1.65 -4.04
N ARG A 26 -24.26 2.93 -3.78
CA ARG A 26 -24.17 3.53 -2.44
C ARG A 26 -25.20 2.98 -1.46
N GLU A 27 -26.44 2.82 -1.90
CA GLU A 27 -27.54 2.28 -1.09
C GLU A 27 -27.38 0.76 -0.82
N SER A 28 -26.90 -0.03 -1.78
CA SER A 28 -26.64 -1.47 -1.56
C SER A 28 -25.50 -1.74 -0.55
N VAL A 29 -24.48 -0.87 -0.52
CA VAL A 29 -23.41 -0.92 0.50
C VAL A 29 -23.92 -0.51 1.89
N LEU A 30 -24.85 0.46 1.96
CA LEU A 30 -25.46 0.89 3.23
C LEU A 30 -26.49 -0.10 3.78
N HIS A 31 -27.30 -0.73 2.93
CA HIS A 31 -28.33 -1.68 3.36
C HIS A 31 -27.74 -2.99 3.91
N THR A 32 -26.60 -3.43 3.35
CA THR A 32 -25.84 -4.59 3.84
C THR A 32 -25.23 -4.35 5.24
N ARG A 33 -25.05 -3.09 5.65
CA ARG A 33 -24.49 -2.73 6.97
C ARG A 33 -25.52 -2.65 8.10
N SER A 34 -26.83 -2.58 7.82
CA SER A 34 -27.85 -2.47 8.88
C SER A 34 -28.22 -3.81 9.55
N THR A 35 -27.97 -4.94 8.87
CA THR A 35 -28.39 -6.28 9.33
C THR A 35 -27.37 -7.04 10.17
N GLN A 36 -26.13 -6.55 10.32
CA GLN A 36 -25.09 -7.26 11.10
C GLN A 36 -24.86 -6.76 12.53
N ARG A 37 -25.64 -5.79 13.02
CA ARG A 37 -25.54 -5.32 14.41
C ARG A 37 -26.79 -5.64 15.23
N THR A 38 -26.91 -6.91 15.64
CA THR A 38 -27.72 -7.26 16.81
C THR A 38 -27.02 -8.27 17.73
N ARG A 39 -26.59 -7.73 18.88
CA ARG A 39 -26.46 -8.34 20.22
C ARG A 39 -25.69 -9.66 20.38
N ARG A 40 -24.65 -9.60 21.24
CA ARG A 40 -24.58 -10.44 22.46
C ARG A 40 -23.73 -9.77 23.55
N LYS A 41 -24.38 -9.46 24.68
CA LYS A 41 -23.78 -9.29 26.01
C LYS A 41 -23.66 -10.68 26.68
N VAL A 42 -22.97 -10.71 27.81
CA VAL A 42 -22.76 -11.81 28.80
C VAL A 42 -21.41 -12.50 28.59
N GLY A 43 -20.54 -12.71 29.58
CA GLY A 43 -20.57 -12.48 31.02
C GLY A 43 -19.30 -13.10 31.64
N VAL A 44 -18.84 -12.52 32.75
CA VAL A 44 -17.65 -12.93 33.50
C VAL A 44 -17.77 -14.36 34.07
N LYS A 45 -16.69 -15.15 34.01
CA LYS A 45 -16.31 -16.16 35.03
C LYS A 45 -14.82 -16.53 34.96
N LYS A 46 -14.28 -16.97 36.11
CA LYS A 46 -12.88 -16.95 36.57
C LYS A 46 -12.31 -18.38 36.70
N LYS A 47 -10.96 -18.50 36.59
CA LYS A 47 -10.02 -19.57 37.07
C LYS A 47 -10.02 -20.89 36.23
N THR A 48 -8.94 -21.66 36.02
CA THR A 48 -7.74 -21.99 36.83
C THR A 48 -6.63 -22.59 35.94
N ALA A 49 -5.36 -22.56 36.39
CA ALA A 49 -4.15 -23.06 35.73
C ALA A 49 -4.00 -24.60 35.66
N LEU A 50 -3.20 -25.11 34.69
CA LEU A 50 -2.32 -26.27 34.88
C LEU A 50 -1.23 -26.32 33.80
N ALA A 51 0.04 -26.36 34.23
CA ALA A 51 1.21 -26.60 33.39
C ALA A 51 1.51 -28.10 33.33
N LEU A 52 2.05 -28.59 32.20
CA LEU A 52 2.87 -29.80 32.15
C LEU A 52 3.90 -29.69 31.01
N PHE A 53 5.16 -29.67 31.41
CA PHE A 53 6.35 -29.91 30.59
C PHE A 53 6.34 -31.35 30.04
N LEU A 54 6.80 -31.53 28.80
CA LEU A 54 7.52 -32.75 28.41
C LEU A 54 8.44 -32.45 27.21
N SER A 55 9.73 -32.42 27.53
CA SER A 55 10.88 -32.53 26.63
C SER A 55 10.92 -33.94 26.02
N VAL A 56 11.42 -34.09 24.78
CA VAL A 56 12.40 -35.12 24.36
C VAL A 56 12.86 -34.82 22.92
N CYS A 57 14.16 -34.99 22.71
CA CYS A 57 14.96 -34.68 21.53
C CYS A 57 14.92 -35.74 20.41
N MET A 58 15.55 -35.35 19.28
CA MET A 58 16.31 -36.14 18.29
C MET A 58 15.65 -36.61 16.97
N MET A 59 16.13 -35.98 15.90
CA MET A 59 16.64 -36.49 14.61
C MET A 59 16.09 -37.80 14.01
N SER A 60 15.70 -37.74 12.73
CA SER A 60 16.24 -38.64 11.70
C SER A 60 15.91 -38.14 10.28
N MET A 61 16.90 -38.27 9.40
CA MET A 61 16.79 -38.11 7.96
C MET A 61 16.27 -39.40 7.29
N SER A 62 15.90 -39.26 6.01
CA SER A 62 15.90 -40.25 4.91
C SER A 62 14.50 -40.61 4.40
N GLY A 63 14.27 -40.34 3.11
CA GLY A 63 13.02 -40.62 2.41
C GLY A 63 12.89 -42.05 1.89
N CYS A 64 11.72 -42.33 1.32
CA CYS A 64 11.54 -43.10 0.08
C CYS A 64 10.07 -43.08 -0.34
N ILE A 65 9.90 -43.21 -1.65
CA ILE A 65 8.71 -43.17 -2.50
C ILE A 65 7.70 -44.28 -2.18
N GLY A 66 6.41 -43.99 -2.34
CA GLY A 66 5.34 -44.98 -2.44
C GLY A 66 4.02 -44.34 -2.87
N SER A 67 3.61 -44.57 -4.12
CA SER A 67 2.29 -44.22 -4.68
C SER A 67 1.25 -45.29 -4.34
N THR A 68 0.02 -44.88 -3.98
CA THR A 68 -1.25 -45.31 -4.63
C THR A 68 -2.49 -44.59 -4.02
N ASP A 69 -3.18 -43.88 -4.92
CA ASP A 69 -4.62 -43.67 -5.14
C ASP A 69 -5.63 -43.44 -3.99
N GLY A 70 -6.38 -42.34 -4.14
CA GLY A 70 -7.84 -42.34 -3.96
C GLY A 70 -8.44 -41.24 -3.09
N SER A 71 -8.89 -40.14 -3.72
CA SER A 71 -10.21 -39.48 -3.52
C SER A 71 -10.11 -37.96 -3.65
N SER A 72 -10.83 -37.43 -4.63
CA SER A 72 -11.14 -36.02 -4.82
C SER A 72 -11.96 -35.49 -3.63
N ASP A 73 -11.53 -34.37 -3.07
CA ASP A 73 -12.41 -33.23 -2.81
C ASP A 73 -11.53 -31.96 -2.78
N GLY A 74 -12.01 -30.93 -3.46
CA GLY A 74 -11.20 -29.83 -3.95
C GLY A 74 -10.84 -28.74 -2.92
N SER A 75 -10.07 -27.80 -3.45
CA SER A 75 -9.73 -26.50 -2.86
C SER A 75 -8.64 -26.51 -1.80
N SER A 76 -7.41 -26.64 -2.26
CA SER A 76 -6.28 -25.90 -1.69
C SER A 76 -5.20 -25.80 -2.75
N THR A 77 -5.25 -24.79 -3.60
CA THR A 77 -4.00 -24.29 -4.17
C THR A 77 -3.23 -23.69 -3.00
N THR A 78 -2.40 -24.50 -2.35
CA THR A 78 -1.30 -23.99 -1.53
C THR A 78 -0.32 -23.35 -2.50
N GLY A 79 -0.66 -22.15 -2.99
CA GLY A 79 0.35 -21.23 -3.43
C GLY A 79 1.24 -20.97 -2.23
N GLU A 80 2.55 -21.12 -2.40
CA GLU A 80 3.48 -20.75 -1.34
C GLU A 80 3.23 -19.28 -0.96
N VAL A 81 3.02 -19.03 0.33
CA VAL A 81 2.83 -17.68 0.85
C VAL A 81 4.12 -16.90 0.55
N PRO A 82 4.05 -15.75 -0.15
CA PRO A 82 5.24 -15.03 -0.56
C PRO A 82 6.05 -14.60 0.67
N VAL A 83 7.34 -14.93 0.69
CA VAL A 83 8.25 -14.46 1.73
C VAL A 83 8.66 -13.04 1.38
N LEU A 84 8.11 -12.06 2.11
CA LEU A 84 8.37 -10.64 1.89
C LEU A 84 9.35 -10.11 2.94
N ALA A 85 10.32 -9.31 2.51
CA ALA A 85 11.28 -8.69 3.40
C ALA A 85 10.58 -7.80 4.45
N GLY A 86 11.00 -7.92 5.71
CA GLY A 86 10.40 -7.19 6.83
C GLY A 86 9.01 -7.68 7.27
N VAL A 87 8.50 -8.80 6.73
CA VAL A 87 7.16 -9.30 7.07
C VAL A 87 7.25 -10.55 7.94
N ASN A 88 6.74 -10.43 9.17
CA ASN A 88 6.38 -11.57 9.99
C ASN A 88 4.84 -11.67 10.02
N TYR A 89 4.28 -12.55 9.19
CA TYR A 89 2.83 -12.68 9.04
C TYR A 89 2.10 -13.04 10.34
N ASP A 90 2.73 -13.77 11.27
CA ASP A 90 2.10 -14.12 12.54
C ASP A 90 2.14 -12.98 13.57
N GLU A 91 3.01 -11.99 13.34
CA GLU A 91 3.10 -10.77 14.13
C GLU A 91 2.21 -9.66 13.55
N MET A 92 2.12 -9.59 12.22
CA MET A 92 1.30 -8.63 11.49
C MET A 92 -0.19 -9.00 11.52
N PHE A 93 -0.51 -10.28 11.35
CA PHE A 93 -1.86 -10.83 11.41
C PHE A 93 -2.00 -11.70 12.65
N THR A 94 -3.23 -12.08 13.02
CA THR A 94 -3.43 -13.00 14.14
C THR A 94 -2.65 -14.29 13.93
N GLY A 95 -1.75 -14.62 14.88
CA GLY A 95 -1.04 -15.89 14.88
C GLY A 95 -1.97 -17.11 14.99
N PRO A 96 -1.46 -18.34 14.83
CA PRO A 96 -2.25 -19.57 14.73
C PRO A 96 -3.17 -19.90 15.93
N ASN A 97 -3.01 -19.19 17.06
CA ASN A 97 -3.87 -19.31 18.25
C ASN A 97 -5.02 -18.28 18.29
N GLY A 98 -5.13 -17.40 17.29
CA GLY A 98 -6.23 -16.44 17.13
C GLY A 98 -6.21 -15.22 18.05
N GLU A 99 -5.18 -15.04 18.87
CA GLU A 99 -5.05 -13.86 19.76
C GLU A 99 -4.12 -12.81 19.14
N ARG A 100 -4.59 -11.55 19.08
CA ARG A 100 -3.77 -10.41 18.65
C ARG A 100 -2.78 -10.00 19.74
N GLN A 101 -1.68 -9.39 19.33
CA GLN A 101 -0.78 -8.77 20.30
C GLN A 101 -1.46 -7.56 20.93
N LYS A 102 -1.17 -7.34 22.21
CA LYS A 102 -1.67 -6.16 22.92
C LYS A 102 -0.99 -4.92 22.34
N THR A 103 -1.72 -3.81 22.33
CA THR A 103 -1.20 -2.49 21.95
C THR A 103 -0.44 -1.88 23.14
N ASP A 104 0.60 -2.58 23.59
CA ASP A 104 1.50 -2.19 24.67
C ASP A 104 2.97 -2.39 24.25
N GLY A 105 3.92 -1.96 25.10
CA GLY A 105 5.35 -2.03 24.78
C GLY A 105 5.68 -1.31 23.46
N LYS A 106 6.36 -1.99 22.53
CA LYS A 106 6.71 -1.42 21.23
C LYS A 106 5.49 -1.05 20.37
N TYR A 107 4.34 -1.68 20.60
CA TYR A 107 3.06 -1.42 19.92
C TYR A 107 2.17 -0.41 20.64
N ALA A 108 2.67 0.29 21.67
CA ALA A 108 1.89 1.29 22.39
C ALA A 108 1.38 2.39 21.44
N THR A 109 0.14 2.86 21.65
CA THR A 109 -0.46 3.94 20.85
C THR A 109 0.08 5.33 21.20
N VAL A 110 1.00 5.40 22.17
CA VAL A 110 1.63 6.64 22.62
C VAL A 110 3.12 6.43 22.73
N THR A 111 3.86 7.45 22.31
CA THR A 111 5.30 7.56 22.48
C THR A 111 5.72 7.52 23.94
N LYS A 112 6.96 7.10 24.20
CA LYS A 112 7.49 6.93 25.56
C LYS A 112 7.52 8.22 26.38
N ASP A 113 7.69 9.36 25.72
CA ASP A 113 7.66 10.69 26.32
C ASP A 113 6.25 11.31 26.38
N GLY A 114 5.26 10.65 25.80
CA GLY A 114 3.86 11.09 25.81
C GLY A 114 3.53 12.21 24.83
N LEU A 115 4.45 12.62 23.95
CA LEU A 115 4.27 13.80 23.10
C LEU A 115 3.39 13.53 21.87
N VAL A 116 3.47 12.31 21.34
CA VAL A 116 2.74 11.88 20.15
C VAL A 116 1.89 10.65 20.46
N ARG A 117 0.65 10.68 20.00
CA ARG A 117 -0.28 9.56 19.98
C ARG A 117 -0.57 9.15 18.54
N TRP A 118 -0.65 7.85 18.29
CA TRP A 118 -0.95 7.28 16.97
C TRP A 118 -2.46 7.08 16.75
N ASP A 119 -3.23 7.07 17.84
CA ASP A 119 -4.68 6.83 17.88
C ASP A 119 -5.51 8.12 18.05
N GLN A 120 -4.91 9.28 17.79
CA GLN A 120 -5.53 10.59 17.95
C GLN A 120 -6.19 11.08 16.65
N GLU A 121 -7.08 12.08 16.78
CA GLU A 121 -7.53 12.87 15.63
C GLU A 121 -6.36 13.55 14.93
N ASN A 122 -6.53 13.82 13.63
CA ASN A 122 -5.51 14.41 12.77
C ASN A 122 -4.80 15.57 13.45
N LYS A 123 -3.49 15.46 13.58
CA LYS A 123 -2.66 16.44 14.28
C LYS A 123 -1.41 16.74 13.49
N GLN A 124 -1.20 18.03 13.29
CA GLN A 124 -0.04 18.60 12.65
C GLN A 124 0.92 19.20 13.68
N TYR A 125 2.21 19.10 13.40
CA TYR A 125 3.32 19.61 14.18
C TYR A 125 4.24 20.43 13.27
N GLU A 126 5.37 20.90 13.82
CA GLU A 126 6.35 21.67 13.06
C GLU A 126 7.15 20.78 12.09
N GLN A 127 7.39 21.30 10.89
CA GLN A 127 8.32 20.70 9.95
C GLN A 127 9.76 20.86 10.43
N THR A 128 10.64 19.94 10.01
CA THR A 128 12.04 19.92 10.44
C THR A 128 12.97 19.65 9.26
N PRO A 129 14.09 20.40 9.13
CA PRO A 129 15.04 20.21 8.02
C PRO A 129 15.72 18.83 8.02
N GLN A 130 15.65 18.07 9.11
CA GLN A 130 16.22 16.73 9.19
C GLN A 130 15.64 15.77 8.14
N VAL A 131 14.44 16.04 7.61
CA VAL A 131 13.80 15.22 6.57
C VAL A 131 14.67 15.14 5.31
N MET A 132 15.45 16.18 5.01
CA MET A 132 16.41 16.14 3.90
C MET A 132 17.52 15.10 4.15
N GLU A 133 18.00 14.98 5.38
CA GLU A 133 19.00 13.96 5.74
C GLU A 133 18.40 12.56 5.79
N MET A 134 17.13 12.43 6.17
CA MET A 134 16.39 11.17 6.08
C MET A 134 16.28 10.70 4.63
N MET A 135 15.95 11.62 3.69
CA MET A 135 15.78 11.31 2.27
C MET A 135 17.07 10.76 1.62
N LYS A 136 18.25 11.15 2.13
CA LYS A 136 19.55 10.62 1.65
C LYS A 136 19.79 9.16 2.04
N LYS A 137 18.99 8.60 2.95
CA LYS A 137 19.14 7.24 3.49
C LYS A 137 18.02 6.31 3.06
N VAL A 138 17.34 6.64 1.97
CA VAL A 138 16.31 5.78 1.39
C VAL A 138 16.96 4.59 0.68
N THR A 139 16.40 3.41 0.92
CA THR A 139 16.75 2.19 0.19
C THR A 139 15.49 1.50 -0.32
N VAL A 140 15.58 0.87 -1.49
CA VAL A 140 14.57 -0.06 -2.02
C VAL A 140 15.22 -1.43 -2.15
N ASP A 141 14.65 -2.44 -1.50
CA ASP A 141 15.21 -3.80 -1.46
C ASP A 141 16.69 -3.83 -1.01
N GLY A 142 17.04 -2.92 -0.08
CA GLY A 142 18.39 -2.74 0.44
C GLY A 142 19.33 -1.94 -0.47
N ILE A 143 18.88 -1.52 -1.65
CA ILE A 143 19.66 -0.75 -2.62
C ILE A 143 19.44 0.74 -2.37
N PRO A 144 20.50 1.55 -2.12
CA PRO A 144 20.35 2.98 -1.95
C PRO A 144 19.78 3.67 -3.19
N VAL A 145 18.85 4.58 -2.98
CA VAL A 145 18.23 5.41 -4.03
C VAL A 145 18.35 6.89 -3.67
N SER A 146 18.27 7.75 -4.68
CA SER A 146 18.28 9.20 -4.49
C SER A 146 17.21 9.80 -5.38
N LEU A 147 16.34 10.63 -4.82
CA LEU A 147 15.23 11.25 -5.52
C LEU A 147 15.46 12.76 -5.70
N PRO A 148 15.00 13.36 -6.82
CA PRO A 148 14.45 12.67 -8.00
C PRO A 148 15.51 11.84 -8.74
N MET A 149 15.09 10.82 -9.50
CA MET A 149 15.97 9.96 -10.29
C MET A 149 15.53 9.82 -11.75
N GLN A 150 16.50 9.55 -12.63
CA GLN A 150 16.22 9.28 -14.04
C GLN A 150 15.69 7.85 -14.24
N PHE A 151 14.97 7.60 -15.34
CA PHE A 151 14.42 6.27 -15.63
C PHE A 151 15.49 5.19 -15.75
N GLU A 152 16.69 5.53 -16.19
CA GLU A 152 17.81 4.57 -16.29
C GLU A 152 18.27 4.09 -14.92
N ASP A 153 18.19 4.95 -13.90
CA ASP A 153 18.66 4.64 -12.56
C ASP A 153 17.80 3.58 -11.87
N ILE A 154 16.54 3.41 -12.28
CA ILE A 154 15.65 2.36 -11.71
C ILE A 154 16.20 0.95 -11.96
N THR A 155 17.01 0.78 -13.00
CA THR A 155 17.65 -0.51 -13.32
C THR A 155 18.71 -0.92 -12.30
N LYS A 156 19.19 0.03 -11.47
CA LYS A 156 20.06 -0.27 -10.32
C LYS A 156 19.30 -1.01 -9.23
N ILE A 157 18.00 -0.75 -9.08
CA ILE A 157 17.11 -1.49 -8.16
C ILE A 157 16.82 -2.87 -8.73
N ASN A 158 16.36 -2.92 -9.99
CA ASN A 158 16.12 -4.17 -10.69
C ASN A 158 16.40 -4.03 -12.19
N PRO A 159 17.40 -4.75 -12.76
CA PRO A 159 17.73 -4.70 -14.18
C PRO A 159 16.58 -5.02 -15.14
N ASP A 160 15.57 -5.76 -14.68
CA ASP A 160 14.39 -6.12 -15.47
C ASP A 160 13.47 -4.91 -15.74
N TYR A 161 13.67 -3.80 -15.04
CA TYR A 161 12.91 -2.55 -15.23
C TYR A 161 13.40 -1.68 -16.40
N LYS A 162 14.32 -2.18 -17.21
CA LYS A 162 14.86 -1.48 -18.39
C LYS A 162 13.81 -0.98 -19.39
N LYS A 163 12.58 -1.52 -19.37
CA LYS A 163 11.49 -1.02 -20.22
C LYS A 163 11.07 0.39 -19.86
N LEU A 164 11.24 0.81 -18.61
CA LEU A 164 10.91 2.15 -18.15
C LEU A 164 11.75 3.24 -18.83
N THR A 165 12.97 2.91 -19.31
CA THR A 165 13.82 3.86 -20.04
C THR A 165 13.26 4.23 -21.42
N SER A 166 12.17 3.59 -21.86
CA SER A 166 11.48 3.90 -23.11
C SER A 166 10.25 4.80 -22.93
N ILE A 167 9.95 5.20 -21.68
CA ILE A 167 8.85 6.11 -21.38
C ILE A 167 9.08 7.45 -22.09
N ASN A 168 8.03 7.94 -22.73
CA ASN A 168 8.02 9.24 -23.41
C ASN A 168 6.98 10.13 -22.75
N CYS A 169 7.40 10.91 -21.76
CA CYS A 169 6.51 11.80 -20.99
C CYS A 169 5.78 12.82 -21.87
N LYS A 170 6.44 13.35 -22.91
CA LYS A 170 5.80 14.27 -23.87
C LYS A 170 4.66 13.61 -24.64
N LYS A 171 4.83 12.34 -25.03
CA LYS A 171 3.77 11.55 -25.66
C LYS A 171 2.61 11.34 -24.67
N ILE A 172 2.92 10.95 -23.42
CA ILE A 172 1.91 10.75 -22.38
C ILE A 172 1.07 12.02 -22.17
N ILE A 173 1.73 13.18 -22.01
CA ILE A 173 1.05 14.48 -21.87
C ILE A 173 0.15 14.77 -23.07
N LYS A 174 0.62 14.50 -24.29
CA LYS A 174 -0.11 14.77 -25.53
C LYS A 174 -1.32 13.84 -25.69
N ASP A 175 -1.13 12.56 -25.37
CA ASP A 175 -2.08 11.50 -25.72
C ASP A 175 -3.17 11.33 -24.66
N GLY A 176 -3.05 11.94 -23.49
CA GLY A 176 -4.08 11.82 -22.47
C GLY A 176 -3.78 10.77 -21.40
N GLY A 177 -2.58 10.17 -21.38
CA GLY A 177 -2.31 9.03 -20.53
C GLY A 177 -1.21 8.12 -21.07
N MET A 178 -0.96 7.04 -20.35
CA MET A 178 0.07 6.06 -20.67
C MET A 178 -0.56 4.72 -21.04
N GLU A 179 -0.07 4.11 -22.11
CA GLU A 179 -0.36 2.71 -22.43
C GLU A 179 0.49 1.80 -21.53
N ASP A 180 -0.11 0.72 -21.04
CA ASP A 180 0.61 -0.30 -20.27
C ASP A 180 1.72 -0.93 -21.12
N ILE A 181 2.91 -1.06 -20.53
CA ILE A 181 4.05 -1.73 -21.13
C ILE A 181 4.14 -3.12 -20.53
N GLU A 182 4.09 -4.15 -21.38
CA GLU A 182 4.32 -5.54 -20.99
C GLU A 182 5.74 -5.97 -21.38
N ASP A 183 6.51 -6.53 -20.43
CA ASP A 183 7.72 -7.28 -20.72
C ASP A 183 7.45 -8.78 -20.60
N LYS A 184 7.13 -9.41 -21.73
CA LYS A 184 6.86 -10.86 -21.81
C LYS A 184 8.03 -11.74 -21.37
N LYS A 185 9.27 -11.22 -21.36
CA LYS A 185 10.43 -12.00 -20.94
C LYS A 185 10.46 -12.15 -19.41
N THR A 186 10.13 -11.08 -18.70
CA THR A 186 10.23 -11.00 -17.24
C THR A 186 8.86 -11.20 -16.56
N GLY A 187 7.77 -11.03 -17.31
CA GLY A 187 6.39 -11.09 -16.82
C GLY A 187 5.92 -9.81 -16.14
N TYR A 188 6.72 -8.74 -16.19
CA TYR A 188 6.35 -7.45 -15.61
C TYR A 188 5.41 -6.66 -16.53
N TYR A 189 4.48 -5.98 -15.88
CA TYR A 189 3.63 -4.94 -16.44
C TYR A 189 4.00 -3.62 -15.78
N PHE A 190 4.06 -2.56 -16.58
CA PHE A 190 4.34 -1.20 -16.17
C PHE A 190 3.18 -0.34 -16.64
N GLY A 191 2.36 0.16 -15.72
CA GLY A 191 1.09 0.75 -16.10
C GLY A 191 0.37 1.45 -14.97
N ASN A 192 -0.77 2.06 -15.26
CA ASN A 192 -1.62 2.65 -14.24
C ASN A 192 -2.70 1.63 -13.83
N MET A 193 -2.40 0.84 -12.80
CA MET A 193 -3.26 -0.25 -12.33
C MET A 193 -4.64 0.22 -11.86
N THR A 194 -4.79 1.49 -11.47
CA THR A 194 -6.07 2.02 -11.00
C THR A 194 -7.01 2.44 -12.13
N GLY A 195 -6.50 2.58 -13.36
CA GLY A 195 -7.26 3.14 -14.49
C GLY A 195 -7.80 4.54 -14.21
N ILE A 196 -7.34 5.18 -13.13
CA ILE A 196 -7.67 6.55 -12.84
C ILE A 196 -6.75 7.37 -13.75
N ASP A 197 -7.32 7.83 -14.86
CA ASP A 197 -6.79 8.93 -15.68
C ASP A 197 -6.80 10.21 -14.83
N GLU A 198 -6.08 10.19 -13.70
CA GLU A 198 -5.83 11.37 -12.89
C GLU A 198 -4.73 12.14 -13.62
N TYR A 199 -5.13 12.83 -14.69
CA TYR A 199 -4.60 14.17 -14.88
C TYR A 199 -4.92 14.94 -13.62
N LYS A 200 -4.01 14.88 -12.65
CA LYS A 200 -3.81 16.03 -11.81
C LYS A 200 -3.44 17.15 -12.76
N GLU A 201 -4.04 18.32 -12.58
CA GLU A 201 -3.68 19.55 -13.30
C GLU A 201 -2.14 19.78 -13.29
N ASP A 202 -1.47 19.12 -12.34
CA ASP A 202 -0.03 19.08 -12.03
C ASP A 202 0.86 18.23 -12.97
N LYS A 203 0.31 17.45 -13.93
CA LYS A 203 1.08 16.65 -14.90
C LYS A 203 2.07 15.65 -14.26
N SER A 204 1.63 14.96 -13.20
CA SER A 204 2.31 13.79 -12.63
C SER A 204 1.46 12.53 -12.78
N ILE A 205 2.10 11.35 -12.76
CA ILE A 205 1.39 10.06 -12.79
C ILE A 205 1.95 9.08 -11.75
N PHE A 206 1.09 8.18 -11.27
CA PHE A 206 1.49 6.98 -10.55
C PHE A 206 1.63 5.82 -11.52
N LEU A 207 2.84 5.28 -11.64
CA LEU A 207 3.11 4.09 -12.44
C LEU A 207 3.35 2.91 -11.53
N HIS A 208 2.52 1.88 -11.68
CA HIS A 208 2.66 0.61 -10.99
C HIS A 208 3.56 -0.33 -11.79
N ILE A 209 4.51 -0.94 -11.11
CA ILE A 209 5.24 -2.11 -11.57
C ILE A 209 4.61 -3.32 -10.91
N TYR A 210 4.11 -4.26 -11.69
CA TYR A 210 3.42 -5.43 -11.16
C TYR A 210 3.61 -6.66 -12.04
N THR A 211 3.36 -7.82 -11.46
CA THR A 211 3.10 -9.06 -12.19
C THR A 211 1.60 -9.38 -12.06
N PRO A 212 1.03 -10.35 -12.79
CA PRO A 212 -0.39 -10.69 -12.66
C PRO A 212 -0.85 -11.02 -11.23
N ASN A 213 0.08 -11.35 -10.34
CA ASN A 213 -0.23 -11.81 -8.99
C ASN A 213 0.09 -10.79 -7.89
N ILE A 214 0.98 -9.82 -8.14
CA ILE A 214 1.45 -8.92 -7.07
C ILE A 214 1.96 -7.58 -7.62
N THR A 215 1.59 -6.49 -6.93
CA THR A 215 2.21 -5.18 -7.12
C THR A 215 3.60 -5.19 -6.52
N THR A 216 4.59 -4.75 -7.29
CA THR A 216 5.99 -4.77 -6.87
C THR A 216 6.38 -3.42 -6.26
N LEU A 217 6.21 -2.34 -7.01
CA LEU A 217 6.65 -1.00 -6.65
C LEU A 217 5.77 0.03 -7.38
N VAL A 218 5.55 1.20 -6.78
CA VAL A 218 4.86 2.32 -7.41
C VAL A 218 5.84 3.48 -7.58
N LEU A 219 5.81 4.12 -8.74
CA LEU A 219 6.65 5.26 -9.09
C LEU A 219 5.77 6.51 -9.23
N HIS A 220 6.23 7.62 -8.67
CA HIS A 220 5.62 8.93 -8.89
C HIS A 220 6.48 9.62 -9.94
N ILE A 221 5.89 9.92 -11.10
CA ILE A 221 6.61 10.46 -12.26
C ILE A 221 6.16 11.90 -12.51
N ASP A 222 7.11 12.83 -12.49
CA ASP A 222 6.91 14.18 -13.01
C ASP A 222 7.06 14.14 -14.54
N LEU A 223 5.94 14.33 -15.26
CA LEU A 223 5.95 14.26 -16.73
C LEU A 223 6.55 15.52 -17.38
N ILE A 224 6.61 16.65 -16.66
CA ILE A 224 7.21 17.88 -17.16
C ILE A 224 8.73 17.82 -17.08
N ARG A 225 9.25 17.34 -15.95
CA ARG A 225 10.69 17.24 -15.69
C ARG A 225 11.28 15.89 -16.08
N GLU A 226 10.43 14.97 -16.55
CA GLU A 226 10.75 13.68 -17.13
C GLU A 226 11.59 12.79 -16.20
N HIS A 227 11.20 12.73 -14.92
CA HIS A 227 11.91 11.95 -13.91
C HIS A 227 10.97 11.31 -12.90
N ILE A 228 11.50 10.38 -12.13
CA ILE A 228 10.82 9.75 -11.00
C ILE A 228 11.09 10.61 -9.77
N GLU A 229 10.04 11.25 -9.23
CA GLU A 229 10.12 12.13 -8.07
C GLU A 229 9.80 11.39 -6.75
N GLY A 230 9.16 10.23 -6.83
CA GLY A 230 8.75 9.47 -5.66
C GLY A 230 8.61 7.97 -5.90
N LEU A 231 8.62 7.23 -4.80
CA LEU A 231 8.50 5.77 -4.76
C LEU A 231 7.62 5.39 -3.58
N ASP A 232 6.68 4.48 -3.79
CA ASP A 232 5.94 3.87 -2.68
C ASP A 232 5.74 2.36 -2.88
N ASN A 233 5.49 1.67 -1.77
CA ASN A 233 5.14 0.26 -1.76
C ASN A 233 3.73 0.03 -1.18
N ILE A 234 2.79 0.91 -1.54
CA ILE A 234 1.37 0.79 -1.20
C ILE A 234 0.71 -0.18 -2.19
N GLY A 235 0.23 -1.31 -1.70
CA GLY A 235 -0.34 -2.37 -2.55
C GLY A 235 -1.86 -2.42 -2.56
N PHE A 236 -2.58 -1.30 -2.36
CA PHE A 236 -4.06 -1.25 -2.30
C PHE A 236 -4.68 -2.41 -1.49
N ARG A 237 -4.50 -2.38 -0.15
CA ARG A 237 -4.90 -3.45 0.78
C ARG A 237 -4.16 -4.79 0.61
N SER A 238 -3.14 -4.85 -0.22
CA SER A 238 -2.18 -5.94 -0.28
C SER A 238 -0.77 -5.43 0.01
N LEU A 239 0.14 -6.34 0.34
CA LEU A 239 1.54 -6.02 0.54
C LEU A 239 2.25 -5.97 -0.81
N CYS A 240 2.89 -4.85 -1.13
CA CYS A 240 3.79 -4.78 -2.27
C CYS A 240 5.02 -5.66 -2.06
N GLN A 241 5.61 -6.16 -3.14
CA GLN A 241 6.78 -7.01 -3.04
C GLN A 241 8.01 -6.23 -2.52
N SER A 242 8.30 -5.05 -3.06
CA SER A 242 9.48 -4.28 -2.70
C SER A 242 9.40 -3.72 -1.27
N ASP A 243 10.55 -3.67 -0.61
CA ASP A 243 10.73 -3.12 0.74
C ASP A 243 11.43 -1.76 0.67
N ILE A 244 10.68 -0.70 0.95
CA ILE A 244 11.20 0.67 1.05
C ILE A 244 11.53 0.95 2.51
N ARG A 245 12.74 1.45 2.76
CA ARG A 245 13.20 1.84 4.09
C ARG A 245 13.87 3.21 4.06
N VAL A 246 13.71 3.94 5.16
CA VAL A 246 14.41 5.20 5.45
C VAL A 246 15.31 4.95 6.65
N ASP A 247 16.62 5.00 6.46
CA ASP A 247 17.59 4.72 7.54
C ASP A 247 17.24 3.38 8.27
N GLY A 248 16.88 2.35 7.51
CA GLY A 248 16.49 1.04 8.04
C GLY A 248 15.08 0.93 8.65
N ILE A 249 14.35 2.03 8.84
CA ILE A 249 12.93 2.02 9.26
C ILE A 249 12.04 1.81 8.04
N GLY A 250 11.17 0.81 8.09
CA GLY A 250 10.18 0.54 7.06
C GLY A 250 9.24 -0.57 7.49
N ARG A 251 8.81 -1.41 6.55
CA ARG A 251 7.85 -2.49 6.83
C ARG A 251 8.33 -3.40 7.96
N GLY A 252 7.43 -3.69 8.90
CA GLY A 252 7.65 -4.50 10.10
C GLY A 252 8.16 -3.74 11.32
N ASN A 253 8.66 -2.52 11.15
CA ASN A 253 8.98 -1.64 12.27
C ASN A 253 7.72 -1.04 12.89
N THR A 254 7.83 -0.52 14.11
CA THR A 254 6.72 0.20 14.76
C THR A 254 6.82 1.72 14.60
N PHE A 255 5.70 2.43 14.75
CA PHE A 255 5.72 3.90 14.84
C PHE A 255 6.55 4.40 16.03
N ASN A 256 6.65 3.65 17.12
CA ASN A 256 7.51 4.03 18.25
C ASN A 256 9.00 3.88 17.91
N GLU A 257 9.41 2.83 17.20
CA GLU A 257 10.80 2.69 16.73
C GLU A 257 11.16 3.80 15.73
N MET A 258 10.23 4.14 14.83
CA MET A 258 10.36 5.29 13.94
C MET A 258 10.51 6.60 14.71
N TYR A 259 9.66 6.84 15.71
CA TYR A 259 9.72 8.03 16.57
C TYR A 259 11.02 8.12 17.37
N GLU A 260 11.50 7.01 17.93
CA GLU A 260 12.78 6.98 18.66
C GLU A 260 13.95 7.40 17.77
N LYS A 261 13.85 7.15 16.45
CA LYS A 261 14.89 7.47 15.48
C LYS A 261 14.76 8.88 14.90
N PHE A 262 13.55 9.31 14.57
CA PHE A 262 13.30 10.55 13.82
C PHE A 262 12.63 11.65 14.66
N GLY A 263 12.17 11.37 15.87
CA GLY A 263 11.50 12.33 16.73
C GLY A 263 10.09 12.67 16.26
N ILE A 264 9.65 13.91 16.50
CA ILE A 264 8.29 14.35 16.24
C ILE A 264 8.06 14.43 14.71
N PRO A 265 7.02 13.75 14.16
CA PRO A 265 6.65 13.87 12.75
C PRO A 265 5.98 15.22 12.47
N TYR A 266 5.83 15.58 11.20
CA TYR A 266 5.06 16.75 10.81
C TYR A 266 3.54 16.53 10.97
N GLU A 267 3.05 15.32 10.73
CA GLU A 267 1.63 15.02 10.82
C GLU A 267 1.40 13.57 11.24
N VAL A 268 0.34 13.36 12.02
CA VAL A 268 -0.31 12.06 12.22
C VAL A 268 -1.75 12.21 11.76
N ALA A 269 -2.16 11.43 10.77
CA ALA A 269 -3.51 11.45 10.23
C ALA A 269 -4.12 10.04 10.25
N ASP A 270 -5.38 9.95 10.68
CA ASP A 270 -6.22 8.78 10.47
C ASP A 270 -6.92 8.94 9.12
N ILE A 271 -6.55 8.13 8.14
CA ILE A 271 -7.09 8.12 6.79
C ILE A 271 -8.20 7.07 6.69
N GLU A 272 -9.08 7.05 7.69
CA GLU A 272 -10.26 6.17 7.79
C GLU A 272 -9.94 4.72 7.36
N SER A 273 -10.51 4.26 6.24
CA SER A 273 -10.33 2.89 5.75
C SER A 273 -8.90 2.52 5.31
N LEU A 274 -7.97 3.48 5.29
CA LEU A 274 -6.55 3.29 4.97
C LEU A 274 -5.66 3.36 6.23
N GLY A 275 -6.27 3.49 7.42
CA GLY A 275 -5.57 3.49 8.70
C GLY A 275 -4.70 4.72 8.94
N VAL A 276 -3.65 4.56 9.74
CA VAL A 276 -2.84 5.67 10.23
C VAL A 276 -1.70 5.98 9.27
N CYS A 277 -1.56 7.25 8.90
CA CYS A 277 -0.45 7.80 8.14
C CYS A 277 0.36 8.78 9.00
N VAL A 278 1.66 8.55 9.08
CA VAL A 278 2.59 9.44 9.76
C VAL A 278 3.52 10.09 8.74
N THR A 279 3.44 11.42 8.62
CA THR A 279 4.17 12.20 7.63
C THR A 279 5.33 12.95 8.27
N TYR A 280 6.53 12.81 7.69
CA TYR A 280 7.63 13.74 7.85
C TYR A 280 7.71 14.61 6.60
N TYR A 281 7.70 15.93 6.79
CA TYR A 281 7.63 16.91 5.71
C TYR A 281 8.64 18.01 5.94
N TYR A 282 9.25 18.50 4.86
CA TYR A 282 10.05 19.72 4.88
C TYR A 282 10.02 20.45 3.54
N GLU A 283 9.68 21.74 3.56
CA GLU A 283 9.76 22.65 2.42
C GLU A 283 11.12 23.39 2.42
N ASN A 284 11.97 23.09 1.45
CA ASN A 284 13.21 23.82 1.20
C ASN A 284 13.01 24.90 0.13
N ARG A 285 12.61 26.09 0.58
CA ARG A 285 12.40 27.26 -0.30
C ARG A 285 13.63 27.75 -1.05
N LYS A 286 14.85 27.35 -0.63
CA LYS A 286 16.08 27.73 -1.35
C LYS A 286 16.29 26.87 -2.59
N GLU A 287 15.82 25.63 -2.56
CA GLU A 287 15.94 24.66 -3.65
C GLU A 287 14.62 24.47 -4.41
N ASP A 288 13.56 25.15 -3.96
CA ASP A 288 12.20 25.03 -4.50
C ASP A 288 11.68 23.58 -4.45
N LYS A 289 12.02 22.88 -3.36
CA LYS A 289 11.75 21.46 -3.15
C LYS A 289 10.94 21.21 -1.90
N ALA A 290 10.06 20.22 -1.95
CA ALA A 290 9.41 19.64 -0.80
C ALA A 290 9.80 18.17 -0.66
N TYR A 291 10.21 17.78 0.54
CA TYR A 291 10.60 16.40 0.88
C TYR A 291 9.50 15.80 1.74
N ILE A 292 8.98 14.66 1.33
CA ILE A 292 7.85 13.98 1.97
C ILE A 292 8.24 12.53 2.21
N ILE A 293 8.06 12.06 3.44
CA ILE A 293 8.20 10.66 3.83
C ILE A 293 6.95 10.29 4.62
N ARG A 294 6.23 9.26 4.20
CA ARG A 294 5.04 8.76 4.88
C ARG A 294 5.24 7.32 5.29
N PHE A 295 4.87 7.00 6.53
CA PHE A 295 4.80 5.65 7.06
C PHE A 295 3.35 5.32 7.35
N MET A 296 2.87 4.18 6.83
CA MET A 296 1.45 3.82 6.89
C MET A 296 1.23 2.51 7.65
N ASN A 297 0.15 2.49 8.43
CA ASN A 297 -0.40 1.31 9.10
C ASN A 297 -1.87 1.21 8.69
N ASP A 298 -2.14 0.48 7.60
CA ASP A 298 -3.52 0.15 7.21
C ASP A 298 -4.26 -0.56 8.35
N ASP A 299 -5.57 -0.38 8.44
CA ASP A 299 -6.40 -1.12 9.42
C ASP A 299 -6.66 -2.56 8.99
N LEU A 300 -6.72 -2.81 7.67
CA LEU A 300 -7.05 -4.10 7.06
C LEU A 300 -6.10 -4.38 5.89
N LEU A 301 -5.54 -5.59 5.85
CA LEU A 301 -4.76 -6.08 4.72
C LEU A 301 -5.20 -7.50 4.32
N MET A 302 -5.05 -7.83 3.04
CA MET A 302 -5.17 -9.19 2.54
C MET A 302 -4.08 -10.05 3.17
N ASN A 303 -4.48 -11.01 4.00
CA ASN A 303 -3.57 -12.00 4.57
C ASN A 303 -3.32 -13.10 3.53
N PRO A 304 -2.09 -13.24 2.99
CA PRO A 304 -1.82 -14.24 1.96
C PRO A 304 -1.87 -15.68 2.49
N LYS A 305 -1.79 -15.90 3.82
CA LYS A 305 -1.98 -17.23 4.42
C LYS A 305 -3.44 -17.68 4.36
N SER A 306 -4.38 -16.77 4.59
CA SER A 306 -5.81 -17.09 4.67
C SER A 306 -6.60 -16.73 3.41
N GLY A 307 -6.06 -15.87 2.56
CA GLY A 307 -6.72 -15.33 1.37
C GLY A 307 -7.87 -14.37 1.70
N LYS A 308 -7.86 -13.74 2.88
CA LYS A 308 -8.91 -12.82 3.34
C LYS A 308 -8.34 -11.50 3.83
N GLU A 309 -9.11 -10.42 3.71
CA GLU A 309 -8.82 -9.18 4.42
C GLU A 309 -8.96 -9.41 5.93
N GLU A 310 -7.91 -9.08 6.67
CA GLU A 310 -7.84 -9.23 8.12
C GLU A 310 -7.28 -7.96 8.74
N GLU A 311 -7.72 -7.67 9.96
CA GLU A 311 -7.14 -6.59 10.75
C GLU A 311 -5.70 -6.93 11.10
N VAL A 312 -4.88 -5.90 11.02
CA VAL A 312 -3.44 -5.98 11.21
C VAL A 312 -3.03 -5.41 12.56
N GLN A 313 -1.81 -5.73 12.96
CA GLN A 313 -1.23 -5.23 14.18
C GLN A 313 -1.12 -3.70 14.13
N LYS A 314 -1.74 -3.03 15.10
CA LYS A 314 -1.69 -1.57 15.19
C LYS A 314 -0.28 -1.08 15.45
N ASN A 315 0.01 0.11 14.93
CA ASN A 315 1.29 0.81 15.07
C ASN A 315 2.47 0.06 14.42
N MET A 316 2.20 -0.88 13.52
CA MET A 316 3.21 -1.53 12.68
C MET A 316 3.20 -0.88 11.29
N ILE A 317 4.37 -0.48 10.82
CA ILE A 317 4.54 0.07 9.48
C ILE A 317 4.36 -1.06 8.46
N HIS A 318 3.49 -0.85 7.50
CA HIS A 318 3.23 -1.79 6.41
C HIS A 318 3.79 -1.29 5.08
N SER A 319 3.73 0.02 4.86
CA SER A 319 4.21 0.67 3.65
C SER A 319 4.87 2.01 3.96
N VAL A 320 5.70 2.42 3.02
CA VAL A 320 6.46 3.66 3.03
C VAL A 320 6.29 4.32 1.67
N ASP A 321 6.03 5.63 1.69
CA ASP A 321 5.98 6.50 0.53
C ASP A 321 7.02 7.61 0.70
N VAL A 322 7.86 7.82 -0.30
CA VAL A 322 8.93 8.83 -0.30
C VAL A 322 8.85 9.66 -1.57
N VAL A 323 8.81 10.99 -1.44
CA VAL A 323 8.65 11.92 -2.57
C VAL A 323 9.54 13.15 -2.39
N VAL A 324 10.14 13.61 -3.48
CA VAL A 324 10.82 14.90 -3.59
C VAL A 324 10.14 15.70 -4.69
N MET A 325 9.20 16.56 -4.32
CA MET A 325 8.49 17.41 -5.27
C MET A 325 9.29 18.67 -5.57
N GLU A 326 9.35 19.05 -6.84
CA GLU A 326 9.89 20.34 -7.29
C GLU A 326 8.71 21.28 -7.62
N GLN A 327 8.60 22.42 -6.93
CA GLN A 327 7.46 23.33 -7.11
C GLN A 327 7.43 23.90 -8.55
N GLN A 328 6.24 24.08 -9.11
CA GLN A 328 6.09 24.66 -10.45
C GLN A 328 6.19 26.19 -10.36
N LEU A 329 7.19 26.77 -11.04
CA LEU A 329 7.34 28.22 -11.23
C LEU A 329 6.40 28.78 -12.30
#